data_AF-A0A5N6HI16-F1
#
_entry.id   AF-A0A5N6HI16-F1
#
_cell.length_a   1.000
_cell.length_b   1.000
_cell.length_c   1.000
_cell.angle_alpha   90.00
_cell.angle_beta   90.00
_cell.angle_gamma   90.00
#
_symmetry.space_group_name_H-M   'P 1'
#
loop_
_entity.id
_entity.type
_entity.pdbx_description
1 polymer ?
#
loop_
_entity_poly.entity_id
_entity_poly.type
_entity_poly.pdbx_seq_one_letter_code
_entity_poly.pdbx_strand_id
1 'polypeptide(L)' 'MDKLFEPTERNRTVEILTQNGQQFNMQIFAKVGHGFASRARLTDPYERWAKEQSFKGILDWFDFWLAKM' A
#
# COMPACT_ATOMS: atom_id res chain seq x y z
N MET A 1 -12.18 2.88 8.00
CA MET A 1 -12.10 2.77 6.54
C MET A 1 -11.55 4.08 6.03
N ASP A 2 -10.58 4.05 5.12
CA ASP A 2 -9.98 5.28 4.58
C ASP A 2 -10.95 5.90 3.56
N LYS A 3 -11.54 7.04 3.94
CA LYS A 3 -12.53 7.74 3.13
C LYS A 3 -11.95 8.48 1.94
N LEU A 4 -10.62 8.57 1.84
CA LEU A 4 -9.94 9.20 0.72
C LEU A 4 -9.66 8.20 -0.41
N PHE A 5 -9.86 6.90 -0.18
CA PHE A 5 -9.68 5.86 -1.19
C PHE A 5 -10.63 4.68 -0.99
N GLU A 6 -11.90 4.97 -1.26
CA GLU A 6 -13.02 4.05 -1.17
C GLU A 6 -12.92 2.91 -2.23
N PRO A 7 -13.70 1.81 -2.10
CA PRO A 7 -13.54 0.62 -2.93
C PRO A 7 -13.81 0.88 -4.42
N THR A 8 -14.72 1.79 -4.73
CA THR A 8 -15.08 2.18 -6.09
C THR A 8 -13.90 2.80 -6.85
N GLU A 9 -13.23 3.75 -6.21
CA GLU A 9 -12.06 4.45 -6.71
C GLU A 9 -10.88 3.48 -6.84
N ARG A 10 -10.73 2.57 -5.87
CA ARG A 10 -9.71 1.53 -5.92
C ARG A 10 -9.88 0.58 -7.10
N ASN A 11 -11.10 0.08 -7.31
CA ASN A 11 -11.40 -0.76 -8.47
C ASN A 11 -11.12 -0.01 -9.77
N ARG A 12 -11.50 1.27 -9.84
CA ARG A 12 -11.23 2.11 -11.00
C ARG A 12 -9.74 2.32 -11.25
N THR A 13 -8.93 2.48 -10.20
CA THR A 13 -7.46 2.57 -10.33
C THR A 13 -6.87 1.30 -10.92
N VAL A 14 -7.27 0.12 -10.41
CA VAL A 14 -6.81 -1.17 -10.95
C VAL A 14 -7.18 -1.33 -12.42
N GLU A 15 -8.40 -0.95 -12.79
CA GLU A 15 -8.88 -0.98 -14.17
C GLU A 15 -8.00 -0.11 -15.09
N ILE A 16 -7.77 1.16 -14.73
CA ILE A 16 -6.98 2.10 -15.54
C ILE A 16 -5.54 1.62 -15.69
N LEU A 17 -4.89 1.19 -14.60
CA LEU A 17 -3.50 0.73 -14.65
C LEU A 17 -3.35 -0.52 -15.52
N THR A 18 -4.31 -1.45 -15.41
CA THR A 18 -4.33 -2.68 -16.22
C THR A 18 -4.57 -2.37 -17.70
N GLN A 19 -5.57 -1.54 -18.02
CA GLN A 19 -5.88 -1.14 -19.40
C GLN A 19 -4.69 -0.44 -20.08
N ASN A 20 -3.94 0.35 -19.33
CA ASN A 20 -2.77 1.06 -19.84
C ASN A 20 -1.49 0.21 -19.83
N GLY A 21 -1.57 -1.09 -19.52
CA GLY A 21 -0.42 -2.00 -19.49
C GLY A 21 0.66 -1.60 -18.47
N GLN A 22 0.27 -0.88 -17.41
CA GLN A 22 1.20 -0.44 -16.38
C GLN A 22 1.58 -1.60 -15.46
N GLN A 23 2.83 -1.62 -15.03
CA GLN A 23 3.26 -2.53 -13.98
C GLN A 23 3.01 -1.89 -12.62
N PHE A 24 2.20 -2.54 -11.79
CA PHE A 24 1.84 -2.02 -10.48
C PHE A 24 1.63 -3.15 -9.47
N ASN A 25 1.76 -2.81 -8.21
CA ASN A 25 1.34 -3.62 -7.07
C ASN A 25 0.38 -2.80 -6.19
N MET A 26 -0.54 -3.47 -5.50
CA MET A 26 -1.44 -2.84 -4.55
C MET A 26 -1.47 -3.64 -3.26
N GLN A 27 -1.21 -2.98 -2.12
CA GLN A 27 -1.30 -3.57 -0.79
C GLN A 27 -2.48 -2.96 -0.05
N ILE A 28 -3.30 -3.80 0.57
CA ILE A 28 -4.50 -3.38 1.29
C ILE A 28 -4.42 -3.95 2.72
N PHE A 29 -4.41 -3.07 3.70
CA PHE A 29 -4.49 -3.43 5.11
C PHE A 29 -5.86 -3.01 5.65
N ALA A 30 -6.60 -3.95 6.23
CA ALA A 30 -7.89 -3.66 6.86
C ALA A 30 -7.67 -2.98 8.21
N LYS A 31 -8.67 -2.29 8.77
CA LYS A 31 -8.63 -1.75 10.15
C LYS A 31 -7.49 -0.78 10.50
N VAL A 32 -6.72 -0.30 9.53
CA VAL A 32 -5.78 0.81 9.70
C VAL A 32 -6.44 2.15 9.38
N GLY A 33 -5.89 3.24 9.93
CA GLY A 33 -6.31 4.61 9.62
C GLY A 33 -5.63 5.17 8.37
N HIS A 34 -6.17 6.27 7.85
CA HIS A 34 -5.48 7.04 6.82
C HIS A 34 -4.10 7.50 7.35
N GLY A 35 -3.06 7.34 6.53
CA GLY A 35 -1.69 7.69 6.90
C GLY A 35 -1.02 6.75 7.91
N PHE A 36 -1.53 5.52 8.12
CA PHE A 36 -0.91 4.55 9.05
C PHE A 36 0.58 4.31 8.78
N ALA A 37 1.02 4.37 7.51
CA ALA A 37 2.42 4.20 7.15
C ALA A 37 3.36 5.22 7.82
N SER A 38 2.89 6.42 8.16
CA SER A 38 3.66 7.43 8.90
C SER A 38 3.17 7.64 10.33
N ARG A 39 1.87 7.48 10.60
CA ARG A 39 1.20 7.85 11.86
C ARG A 39 0.58 6.66 12.63
N ALA A 40 1.07 5.44 12.41
CA ALA A 40 0.56 4.25 13.09
C ALA A 40 0.51 4.42 14.62
N ARG A 41 -0.60 3.99 15.24
CA ARG A 41 -0.64 3.77 16.70
C ARG A 41 0.19 2.55 17.07
N LEU A 42 1.42 2.76 17.54
CA LEU A 42 2.35 1.66 17.86
C LEU A 42 1.92 0.81 19.07
N THR A 43 0.95 1.27 19.86
CA THR A 43 0.32 0.50 20.95
C THR A 43 -0.65 -0.56 20.43
N ASP A 44 -1.12 -0.44 19.18
CA ASP A 44 -1.87 -1.49 18.49
C ASP A 44 -0.88 -2.40 17.73
N PRO A 45 -0.71 -3.68 18.15
CA PRO A 45 0.23 -4.58 17.50
C PRO A 45 -0.05 -4.79 16.01
N TYR A 46 -1.31 -4.76 15.60
CA TYR A 46 -1.69 -4.94 14.20
C TYR A 46 -1.34 -3.72 13.37
N GLU A 47 -1.61 -2.51 13.88
CA GLU A 47 -1.29 -1.28 13.16
C GLU A 47 0.24 -1.09 13.02
N ARG A 48 1.00 -1.48 14.05
CA ARG A 48 2.46 -1.56 13.99
C ARG A 48 2.93 -2.54 12.92
N TRP A 49 2.43 -3.78 12.95
CA TRP A 49 2.77 -4.80 11.95
C TRP A 49 2.43 -4.34 10.53
N ALA A 50 1.25 -3.76 10.32
CA ALA A 50 0.82 -3.27 9.01
C ALA A 50 1.76 -2.18 8.47
N LYS A 51 2.19 -1.23 9.31
CA LYS A 51 3.21 -0.24 8.96
C LYS A 51 4.51 -0.89 8.52
N GLU A 52 5.01 -1.85 9.30
CA GLU A 52 6.27 -2.57 9.01
C GLU A 52 6.17 -3.36 7.69
N GLN A 53 5.05 -4.03 7.42
CA GLN A 53 4.84 -4.74 6.15
C GLN A 53 4.72 -3.81 4.94
N SER A 54 4.01 -2.70 5.10
CA SER A 54 3.89 -1.69 4.03
C SER A 54 5.26 -1.12 3.68
N PHE A 55 6.09 -0.81 4.68
CA PHE A 55 7.46 -0.34 4.47
C PHE A 55 8.32 -1.40 3.76
N LYS A 56 8.30 -2.65 4.24
CA LYS A 56 9.04 -3.75 3.63
C LYS A 56 8.66 -3.96 2.16
N GLY A 57 7.37 -3.95 1.83
CA GLY A 57 6.92 -4.15 0.45
C GLY A 57 7.40 -3.08 -0.52
N ILE A 58 7.56 -1.83 -0.05
CA ILE A 58 8.13 -0.75 -0.87
C ILE A 58 9.63 -0.96 -1.09
N LEU A 59 10.36 -1.39 -0.06
CA LEU A 59 11.78 -1.75 -0.20
C LEU A 59 11.95 -2.90 -1.19
N ASP A 60 11.19 -3.99 -1.02
CA ASP A 60 11.27 -5.16 -1.91
C ASP A 60 10.95 -4.77 -3.37
N TRP A 61 10.03 -3.80 -3.60
CA TRP A 61 9.76 -3.24 -4.93
C TRP A 61 10.96 -2.47 -5.49
N PHE A 62 11.55 -1.57 -4.69
CA PHE A 62 12.75 -0.85 -5.12
C PHE A 62 13.92 -1.79 -5.37
N ASP A 63 14.14 -2.79 -4.53
CA ASP A 63 15.18 -3.79 -4.75
C ASP A 63 14.96 -4.52 -6.08
N PHE A 64 13.73 -4.95 -6.38
CA PHE A 64 13.44 -5.62 -7.65
C PHE A 64 13.74 -4.74 -8.88
N TRP A 65 13.35 -3.46 -8.84
CA TRP A 65 13.44 -2.56 -10.00
C TRP A 65 14.76 -1.79 -10.11
N LEU A 66 15.43 -1.53 -8.99
CA LEU A 66 16.63 -0.69 -8.90
C LEU A 66 17.92 -1.47 -8.64
N ALA A 67 17.87 -2.76 -8.30
CA ALA A 67 19.08 -3.57 -8.06
C ALA A 67 19.92 -3.89 -9.33
N LYS A 68 19.83 -3.05 -10.37
CA LYS A 68 20.68 -3.08 -11.57
C LYS A 68 21.51 -1.81 -11.77
N MET A 69 21.89 -1.12 -10.70
CA MET A 69 23.02 -0.17 -10.74
C MET A 69 24.31 -0.86 -10.30
#